data_AF-A0A937NBP5-F1
#
_entry.id   AF-A0A937NBP5-F1
#
_cell.length_a   1.000
_cell.length_b   1.000
_cell.length_c   1.000
_cell.angle_alpha   90.00
_cell.angle_beta   90.00
_cell.angle_gamma   90.00
#
_symmetry.space_group_name_H-M   'P 1'
#
loop_
_entity.id
_entity.type
_entity.pdbx_description
1 polymer ?
#
loop_
_entity_poly.entity_id
_entity_poly.type
_entity_poly.pdbx_seq_one_letter_code
_entity_poly.pdbx_strand_id
1 'polypeptide(L)'
;MRRSRPQDRLLTENRGFVLIIVLIVVAVLSLAAYSFTQMMLAHNETTIISGRQVQAQLLAASGVESVRAFLMLDAATQAEAGGIYHNSASFQAVQVLVSEDPNDQGRFTILAPALDEEGNLAGTRYGLEDESGRVNVNALLKIDEAATAAGMENAGRDLLMALPGMTEDVADAILDWMDSDDELRDFGAEYGDYMEYAPKNGPLETVEELLLVRGVTPDLLFGFDVNRNGMIDPSEMENAGDITGMMARGWSAYLTLFSQENNVNSLGEPRIDLNTEDMQALHDSLSLVFPDDSWVKFIVAYRQNGAYTEGDAGEPYSGGELDLSQPGKEETQLKQVLDLIGAKVQVQFQGEQQPTVLQSPFADDLVSMGTYMTTLMDHVTIAGETIPGRVNINQAPLEILIGLPGISEEIVQQILALRSMDPSVDDPNRQHETWLLTEGIVTLDEMKTLMPVICAGGDVYRTQVVGYYDDGQVSARLEVVLDATQVPPRVLLWRDISHLGRGYAMETLGAALAPTAVQ
;
A
#
# COMPACT_ATOMS: atom_id res chain seq x y z
N MET A 1 100.15 68.90 2.48
CA MET A 1 100.33 68.28 1.15
C MET A 1 99.75 66.86 1.22
N ARG A 2 98.66 66.55 0.47
CA ARG A 2 98.15 65.19 0.12
C ARG A 2 97.73 64.27 1.30
N ARG A 3 96.73 63.38 1.26
CA ARG A 3 95.71 62.89 0.30
C ARG A 3 94.76 61.94 1.09
N SER A 4 93.49 61.90 0.68
CA SER A 4 92.51 60.78 0.67
C SER A 4 92.16 59.99 1.96
N ARG A 5 90.90 60.15 2.40
CA ARG A 5 90.00 59.07 2.92
C ARG A 5 89.65 58.09 1.76
N PRO A 6 89.26 56.81 1.99
CA PRO A 6 88.05 56.51 2.76
C PRO A 6 87.96 55.18 3.56
N GLN A 7 87.06 55.27 4.55
CA GLN A 7 86.09 54.27 5.02
C GLN A 7 86.58 53.04 5.79
N ASP A 8 86.51 53.18 7.12
CA ASP A 8 86.18 52.09 8.03
C ASP A 8 84.89 51.40 7.57
N ARG A 9 84.98 50.19 7.01
CA ARG A 9 83.86 49.26 6.95
C ARG A 9 83.78 48.55 8.30
N LEU A 10 82.94 49.08 9.18
CA LEU A 10 82.37 48.31 10.28
C LEU A 10 81.56 47.15 9.66
N LEU A 11 82.17 45.97 9.59
CA LEU A 11 81.44 44.73 9.37
C LEU A 11 80.71 44.42 10.68
N THR A 12 79.47 44.88 10.80
CA THR A 12 78.54 44.39 11.80
C THR A 12 78.26 42.91 11.53
N GLU A 13 78.75 42.04 12.40
CA GLU A 13 78.39 40.62 12.40
C GLU A 13 76.91 40.45 12.76
N ASN A 14 76.03 40.44 11.75
CA ASN A 14 74.64 40.01 11.89
C ASN A 14 74.56 38.48 11.98
N ARG A 15 75.05 37.88 13.08
CA ARG A 15 75.03 36.41 13.29
C ARG A 15 73.90 35.89 14.19
N GLY A 16 73.01 36.77 14.71
CA GLY A 16 71.84 36.38 15.52
C GLY A 16 70.50 36.31 14.76
N PHE A 17 70.35 37.00 13.63
CA PHE A 17 69.07 37.14 12.91
C PHE A 17 68.72 35.93 12.04
N VAL A 18 69.73 35.20 11.55
CA VAL A 18 69.55 34.00 10.71
C VAL A 18 68.80 32.90 11.47
N LEU A 19 69.10 32.70 12.76
CA LEU A 19 68.43 31.70 13.59
C LEU A 19 66.93 31.99 13.74
N ILE A 20 66.56 33.26 13.92
CA ILE A 20 65.16 33.70 14.05
C ILE A 20 64.41 33.47 12.73
N ILE A 21 65.02 33.82 11.59
CA ILE A 21 64.42 33.53 10.27
C ILE A 21 64.23 32.03 10.09
N VAL A 22 65.24 31.22 10.39
CA VAL A 22 65.15 29.75 10.27
C VAL A 22 64.04 29.20 11.15
N LEU A 23 63.90 29.68 12.39
CA LEU A 23 62.86 29.23 13.31
C LEU A 23 61.46 29.62 12.82
N ILE A 24 61.29 30.84 12.29
CA ILE A 24 60.04 31.28 11.67
C ILE A 24 59.72 30.43 10.44
N VAL A 25 60.69 30.19 9.56
CA VAL A 25 60.51 29.37 8.35
C VAL A 25 60.14 27.95 8.73
N VAL A 26 60.82 27.34 9.71
CA VAL A 26 60.50 26.00 10.21
C VAL A 26 59.11 25.96 10.83
N ALA A 27 58.72 26.97 11.63
CA ALA A 27 57.38 27.04 12.22
C ALA A 27 56.29 27.16 11.15
N VAL A 28 56.48 28.02 10.15
CA VAL A 28 55.55 28.19 9.02
C VAL A 28 55.47 26.92 8.17
N LEU A 29 56.60 26.28 7.86
CA LEU A 29 56.63 25.00 7.14
C LEU A 29 55.95 23.88 7.93
N SER A 30 56.13 23.84 9.26
CA SER A 30 55.48 22.85 10.12
C SER A 30 53.97 23.05 10.16
N LEU A 31 53.50 24.30 10.24
CA LEU A 31 52.07 24.62 10.19
C LEU A 31 51.47 24.30 8.82
N ALA A 32 52.20 24.58 7.73
CA ALA A 32 51.77 24.23 6.38
C ALA A 32 51.71 22.70 6.18
N ALA A 33 52.71 21.97 6.66
CA ALA A 33 52.71 20.51 6.64
C ALA A 33 51.55 19.92 7.45
N TYR A 34 51.31 20.43 8.66
CA TYR A 34 50.18 20.02 9.50
C TYR A 34 48.83 20.30 8.81
N SER A 35 48.65 21.50 8.26
CA SER A 35 47.44 21.86 7.52
C SER A 35 47.22 20.97 6.29
N PHE A 36 48.30 20.64 5.57
CA PHE A 36 48.23 19.73 4.43
C PHE A 36 47.86 18.31 4.87
N THR A 37 48.45 17.80 5.95
CA THR A 37 48.10 16.49 6.49
C THR A 37 46.62 16.42 6.92
N GLN A 38 46.11 17.43 7.61
CA GLN A 38 44.70 17.48 8.01
C GLN A 38 43.77 17.51 6.79
N MET A 39 44.10 18.32 5.77
CA MET A 39 43.36 18.36 4.51
C MET A 39 43.36 17.00 3.79
N MET A 40 44.51 16.31 3.76
CA MET A 40 44.63 14.99 3.14
C MET A 40 43.85 13.91 3.89
N LEU A 41 43.84 13.94 5.23
CA LEU A 41 43.02 13.03 6.03
C LEU A 41 41.53 13.25 5.78
N ALA A 42 41.08 14.52 5.79
CA ALA A 42 39.69 14.86 5.49
C ALA A 42 39.27 14.44 4.06
N HIS A 43 40.16 14.61 3.07
CA HIS A 43 39.88 14.16 1.70
C HIS A 43 39.82 12.63 1.58
N ASN A 44 40.68 11.91 2.31
CA ASN A 44 40.65 10.45 2.33
C ASN A 44 39.33 9.95 2.94
N GLU A 45 38.94 10.49 4.09
CA GLU A 45 37.67 10.17 4.76
C GLU A 45 36.46 10.50 3.89
N THR A 46 36.45 11.68 3.26
CA THR A 46 35.38 12.05 2.32
C THR A 46 35.28 11.09 1.15
N THR A 47 36.43 10.62 0.63
CA THR A 47 36.45 9.68 -0.50
C THR A 47 35.87 8.33 -0.09
N ILE A 48 36.22 7.84 1.11
CA ILE A 48 35.69 6.59 1.66
C ILE A 48 34.17 6.72 1.87
N ILE A 49 33.72 7.79 2.55
CA ILE A 49 32.29 8.03 2.81
C ILE A 49 31.52 8.17 1.49
N SER A 50 32.03 8.90 0.50
CA SER A 50 31.37 9.05 -0.80
C SER A 50 31.23 7.71 -1.53
N GLY A 51 32.26 6.86 -1.48
CA GLY A 51 32.20 5.51 -2.03
C GLY A 51 31.18 4.63 -1.31
N ARG A 52 31.20 4.66 0.02
CA ARG A 52 30.23 3.95 0.86
C ARG A 52 28.81 4.44 0.63
N GLN A 53 28.58 5.73 0.39
CA GLN A 53 27.24 6.28 0.13
C GLN A 53 26.62 5.67 -1.13
N VAL A 54 27.41 5.57 -2.21
CA VAL A 54 26.97 4.90 -3.45
C VAL A 54 26.72 3.42 -3.20
N GLN A 55 27.58 2.75 -2.43
CA GLN A 55 27.34 1.35 -2.06
C GLN A 55 26.09 1.18 -1.22
N ALA A 56 25.81 2.08 -0.27
CA ALA A 56 24.59 2.04 0.54
C ALA A 56 23.32 2.17 -0.31
N GLN A 57 23.34 3.01 -1.36
CA GLN A 57 22.25 3.07 -2.34
C GLN A 57 22.08 1.73 -3.08
N LEU A 58 23.17 1.07 -3.44
CA LEU A 58 23.12 -0.26 -4.08
C LEU A 58 22.66 -1.36 -3.11
N LEU A 59 23.00 -1.27 -1.82
CA LEU A 59 22.49 -2.16 -0.77
C LEU A 59 20.97 -2.00 -0.64
N ALA A 60 20.46 -0.77 -0.59
CA ALA A 60 19.03 -0.51 -0.57
C ALA A 60 18.34 -1.03 -1.85
N ALA A 61 18.91 -0.77 -3.03
CA ALA A 61 18.40 -1.29 -4.29
C ALA A 61 18.38 -2.83 -4.34
N SER A 62 19.37 -3.49 -3.72
CA SER A 62 19.40 -4.95 -3.60
C SER A 62 18.24 -5.48 -2.78
N GLY A 63 17.83 -4.74 -1.73
CA GLY A 63 16.64 -5.08 -0.96
C GLY A 63 15.35 -4.96 -1.77
N VAL A 64 15.22 -3.96 -2.65
CA VAL A 64 14.06 -3.85 -3.56
C VAL A 64 13.98 -5.06 -4.50
N GLU A 65 15.10 -5.45 -5.10
CA GLU A 65 15.14 -6.65 -5.96
C GLU A 65 14.87 -7.95 -5.19
N SER A 66 15.31 -8.02 -3.92
CA SER A 66 14.99 -9.14 -3.03
C SER A 66 13.48 -9.26 -2.78
N VAL A 67 12.78 -8.14 -2.54
CA VAL A 67 11.31 -8.14 -2.39
C VAL A 67 10.64 -8.57 -3.69
N ARG A 68 11.08 -8.03 -4.83
CA ARG A 68 10.52 -8.41 -6.15
C ARG A 68 10.68 -9.91 -6.40
N ALA A 69 11.82 -10.50 -6.06
CA ALA A 69 12.04 -11.94 -6.17
C ALA A 69 11.15 -12.76 -5.22
N PHE A 70 10.96 -12.29 -3.98
CA PHE A 70 10.08 -12.93 -3.01
C PHE A 70 8.62 -12.94 -3.49
N LEU A 71 8.14 -11.82 -4.05
CA LEU A 71 6.79 -11.68 -4.61
C LEU A 71 6.55 -12.49 -5.90
N MET A 72 7.58 -13.06 -6.52
CA MET A 72 7.42 -14.00 -7.65
C MET A 72 7.10 -15.44 -7.20
N LEU A 73 7.27 -15.74 -5.91
CA LEU A 73 6.92 -17.05 -5.35
C LEU A 73 5.40 -17.17 -5.26
N ASP A 74 4.88 -18.39 -5.33
CA ASP A 74 3.46 -18.65 -5.06
C ASP A 74 3.13 -18.39 -3.58
N ALA A 75 1.85 -18.12 -3.29
CA ALA A 75 1.40 -17.72 -1.95
C ALA A 75 1.74 -18.75 -0.86
N ALA A 76 1.67 -20.05 -1.18
CA ALA A 76 2.01 -21.10 -0.21
C ALA A 76 3.51 -21.07 0.13
N THR A 77 4.38 -20.96 -0.88
CA THR A 77 5.83 -20.82 -0.67
C THR A 77 6.16 -19.53 0.09
N GLN A 78 5.47 -18.42 -0.17
CA GLN A 78 5.64 -17.18 0.59
C GLN A 78 5.26 -17.37 2.07
N ALA A 79 4.12 -18.02 2.35
CA ALA A 79 3.66 -18.30 3.71
C ALA A 79 4.65 -19.23 4.46
N GLU A 80 5.13 -20.30 3.81
CA GLU A 80 6.17 -21.18 4.38
C GLU A 80 7.48 -20.45 4.69
N ALA A 81 7.81 -19.42 3.90
CA ALA A 81 8.99 -18.57 4.11
C ALA A 81 8.78 -17.45 5.14
N GLY A 82 7.64 -17.41 5.83
CA GLY A 82 7.32 -16.44 6.89
C GLY A 82 6.45 -15.25 6.44
N GLY A 83 5.90 -15.31 5.22
CA GLY A 83 4.95 -14.32 4.72
C GLY A 83 5.56 -12.96 4.38
N ILE A 84 4.68 -12.05 3.92
CA ILE A 84 5.03 -10.68 3.50
C ILE A 84 4.81 -9.62 4.59
N TYR A 85 4.01 -9.92 5.62
CA TYR A 85 3.55 -8.91 6.59
C TYR A 85 4.57 -8.65 7.70
N HIS A 86 5.01 -9.67 8.44
CA HIS A 86 6.05 -9.52 9.45
C HIS A 86 7.05 -10.68 9.41
N ASN A 87 8.16 -10.49 8.70
CA ASN A 87 9.16 -11.51 8.44
C ASN A 87 10.58 -10.97 8.72
N SER A 88 10.93 -10.85 10.00
CA SER A 88 12.27 -10.38 10.39
C SER A 88 13.39 -11.29 9.85
N ALA A 89 13.13 -12.59 9.67
CA ALA A 89 14.12 -13.54 9.20
C ALA A 89 14.57 -13.26 7.76
N SER A 90 13.65 -12.84 6.89
CA SER A 90 13.94 -12.55 5.47
C SER A 90 14.16 -11.07 5.19
N PHE A 91 13.71 -10.18 6.07
CA PHE A 91 13.65 -8.74 5.80
C PHE A 91 14.50 -7.88 6.73
N GLN A 92 15.08 -8.43 7.81
CA GLN A 92 15.93 -7.68 8.73
C GLN A 92 17.42 -8.04 8.59
N ALA A 93 18.27 -7.02 8.54
CA ALA A 93 19.74 -7.14 8.58
C ALA A 93 20.31 -8.11 7.52
N VAL A 94 19.69 -8.15 6.34
CA VAL A 94 20.07 -9.03 5.24
C VAL A 94 21.42 -8.61 4.72
N GLN A 95 22.39 -9.51 4.82
CA GLN A 95 23.78 -9.23 4.48
C GLN A 95 24.01 -9.39 2.98
N VAL A 96 24.61 -8.38 2.35
CA VAL A 96 24.96 -8.38 0.92
C VAL A 96 26.47 -8.28 0.73
N LEU A 97 27.12 -7.36 1.44
CA LEU A 97 28.58 -7.21 1.40
C LEU A 97 29.20 -7.86 2.63
N VAL A 98 30.11 -8.79 2.39
CA VAL A 98 30.91 -9.46 3.43
C VAL A 98 32.31 -8.86 3.44
N SER A 99 32.72 -8.32 4.60
CA SER A 99 34.07 -7.78 4.82
C SER A 99 34.80 -8.54 5.93
N GLU A 100 36.13 -8.46 5.97
CA GLU A 100 36.93 -8.97 7.09
C GLU A 100 36.77 -8.08 8.34
N ASP A 101 36.51 -6.79 8.15
CA ASP A 101 36.18 -5.87 9.24
C ASP A 101 34.69 -6.01 9.58
N PRO A 102 34.34 -6.37 10.84
CA PRO A 102 32.95 -6.44 11.29
C PRO A 102 32.17 -5.12 11.12
N ASN A 103 32.86 -3.97 11.06
CA ASN A 103 32.21 -2.67 10.89
C ASN A 103 31.94 -2.30 9.43
N ASP A 104 32.51 -3.05 8.48
CA ASP A 104 32.41 -2.81 7.04
C ASP A 104 31.47 -3.82 6.35
N GLN A 105 30.58 -4.43 7.13
CA GLN A 105 29.51 -5.29 6.62
C GLN A 105 28.41 -4.41 6.03
N GLY A 106 28.01 -4.69 4.80
CA GLY A 106 26.92 -3.99 4.11
C GLY A 106 25.64 -4.81 4.16
N ARG A 107 24.57 -4.21 4.70
CA ARG A 107 23.27 -4.84 4.87
C ARG A 107 22.15 -4.01 4.28
N PHE A 108 20.99 -4.63 4.14
CA PHE A 108 19.73 -3.91 4.01
C PHE A 108 18.68 -4.44 4.98
N THR A 109 17.70 -3.58 5.27
CA THR A 109 16.50 -3.93 6.04
C THR A 109 15.28 -3.34 5.34
N ILE A 110 14.22 -4.13 5.24
CA ILE A 110 12.93 -3.78 4.65
C ILE A 110 11.95 -3.53 5.79
N LEU A 111 11.32 -2.35 5.79
CA LEU A 111 10.48 -1.86 6.88
C LEU A 111 9.17 -1.30 6.36
N ALA A 112 8.12 -1.54 7.14
CA ALA A 112 6.80 -0.94 6.97
C ALA A 112 6.26 -0.48 8.33
N PRO A 113 5.37 0.53 8.37
CA PRO A 113 4.67 0.89 9.58
C PRO A 113 3.83 -0.29 10.12
N ALA A 114 3.75 -0.41 11.44
CA ALA A 114 2.90 -1.39 12.12
C ALA A 114 1.64 -0.72 12.65
N LEU A 115 0.54 -1.46 12.76
CA LEU A 115 -0.70 -1.03 13.42
C LEU A 115 -0.85 -1.80 14.76
N ASP A 116 -1.44 -1.16 15.76
CA ASP A 116 -1.91 -1.81 17.00
C ASP A 116 -3.29 -2.45 16.81
N GLU A 117 -3.77 -3.12 17.85
CA GLU A 117 -5.06 -3.81 17.85
C GLU A 117 -6.23 -2.82 17.65
N GLU A 118 -6.06 -1.57 18.06
CA GLU A 118 -7.01 -0.49 17.86
C GLU A 118 -6.93 0.14 16.46
N GLY A 119 -6.03 -0.34 15.58
CA GLY A 119 -5.88 0.15 14.22
C GLY A 119 -5.16 1.49 14.11
N ASN A 120 -4.48 1.93 15.17
CA ASN A 120 -3.58 3.06 15.13
C ASN A 120 -2.18 2.58 14.79
N LEU A 121 -1.42 3.38 14.05
CA LEU A 121 -0.03 3.05 13.76
C LEU A 121 0.83 3.07 15.03
N ALA A 122 1.48 1.93 15.31
CA ALA A 122 2.22 1.63 16.53
C ALA A 122 3.58 0.98 16.20
N GLY A 123 4.52 1.81 15.73
CA GLY A 123 5.90 1.39 15.49
C GLY A 123 6.16 0.85 14.09
N THR A 124 7.13 -0.05 13.97
CA THR A 124 7.60 -0.58 12.68
C THR A 124 7.67 -2.09 12.72
N ARG A 125 7.39 -2.71 11.57
CA ARG A 125 7.54 -4.14 11.29
C ARG A 125 8.46 -4.37 10.09
N TYR A 126 8.93 -5.61 9.94
CA TYR A 126 9.78 -6.02 8.82
C TYR A 126 8.92 -6.70 7.76
N GLY A 127 8.57 -6.01 6.69
CA GLY A 127 7.65 -6.54 5.69
C GLY A 127 7.09 -5.44 4.80
N LEU A 128 6.01 -5.78 4.10
CA LEU A 128 5.36 -4.94 3.10
C LEU A 128 4.01 -4.44 3.59
N GLU A 129 3.64 -3.23 3.21
CA GLU A 129 2.33 -2.65 3.45
C GLU A 129 1.47 -2.81 2.20
N ASP A 130 0.25 -3.33 2.36
CA ASP A 130 -0.73 -3.35 1.28
C ASP A 130 -1.27 -1.94 1.04
N GLU A 131 -1.08 -1.41 -0.16
CA GLU A 131 -1.58 -0.08 -0.53
C GLU A 131 -3.13 -0.05 -0.57
N SER A 132 -3.81 -1.18 -0.71
CA SER A 132 -5.27 -1.24 -0.52
C SER A 132 -5.69 -0.94 0.93
N GLY A 133 -4.77 -0.98 1.92
CA GLY A 133 -5.04 -0.46 3.27
C GLY A 133 -5.22 1.07 3.32
N ARG A 134 -4.97 1.78 2.22
CA ARG A 134 -5.10 3.23 2.07
C ARG A 134 -6.19 3.57 1.06
N VAL A 135 -6.66 4.81 1.10
CA VAL A 135 -7.62 5.30 0.11
C VAL A 135 -6.91 5.64 -1.19
N ASN A 136 -7.28 4.96 -2.27
CA ASN A 136 -6.78 5.27 -3.60
C ASN A 136 -7.55 6.44 -4.20
N VAL A 137 -6.91 7.60 -4.25
CA VAL A 137 -7.53 8.84 -4.71
C VAL A 137 -8.01 8.69 -6.17
N ASN A 138 -7.23 8.03 -7.02
CA ASN A 138 -7.56 7.79 -8.42
C ASN A 138 -8.71 6.81 -8.64
N ALA A 139 -9.16 6.11 -7.59
CA ALA A 139 -10.29 5.20 -7.65
C ALA A 139 -11.60 5.82 -7.13
N LEU A 140 -11.55 6.96 -6.43
CA LEU A 140 -12.70 7.55 -5.76
C LEU A 140 -13.88 7.81 -6.70
N LEU A 141 -13.63 8.32 -7.92
CA LEU A 141 -14.68 8.57 -8.91
C LEU A 141 -15.37 7.27 -9.36
N LYS A 142 -14.61 6.19 -9.54
CA LYS A 142 -15.18 4.88 -9.90
C LYS A 142 -15.95 4.26 -8.73
N ILE A 143 -15.46 4.48 -7.51
CA ILE A 143 -16.15 4.07 -6.28
C ILE A 143 -17.49 4.81 -6.17
N ASP A 144 -17.51 6.13 -6.41
CA ASP A 144 -18.73 6.95 -6.42
C ASP A 144 -19.76 6.39 -7.41
N GLU A 145 -19.35 6.11 -8.65
CA GLU A 145 -20.21 5.54 -9.68
C GLU A 145 -20.78 4.16 -9.28
N ALA A 146 -19.92 3.26 -8.79
CA ALA A 146 -20.31 1.91 -8.41
C ALA A 146 -21.17 1.88 -7.15
N ALA A 147 -20.85 2.71 -6.15
CA ALA A 147 -21.63 2.87 -4.93
C ALA A 147 -23.01 3.49 -5.22
N THR A 148 -23.10 4.45 -6.15
CA THR A 148 -24.37 5.03 -6.59
C THR A 148 -25.27 3.97 -7.23
N ALA A 149 -24.69 3.06 -8.03
CA ALA A 149 -25.43 1.91 -8.58
C ALA A 149 -25.93 0.92 -7.50
N ALA A 150 -25.26 0.88 -6.35
CA ALA A 150 -25.67 0.11 -5.17
C ALA A 150 -26.60 0.90 -4.22
N GLY A 151 -26.91 2.16 -4.51
CA GLY A 151 -27.82 2.98 -3.71
C GLY A 151 -27.14 3.83 -2.63
N MET A 152 -25.81 4.00 -2.69
CA MET A 152 -25.05 4.93 -1.85
C MET A 152 -24.57 6.14 -2.67
N GLU A 153 -24.91 7.35 -2.25
CA GLU A 153 -24.44 8.58 -2.89
C GLU A 153 -23.21 9.12 -2.14
N ASN A 154 -22.25 9.69 -2.87
CA ASN A 154 -21.06 10.38 -2.33
C ASN A 154 -20.06 9.50 -1.54
N ALA A 155 -19.95 8.21 -1.84
CA ALA A 155 -19.02 7.29 -1.18
C ALA A 155 -17.55 7.77 -1.21
N GLY A 156 -17.11 8.35 -2.33
CA GLY A 156 -15.78 8.91 -2.50
C GLY A 156 -15.54 10.13 -1.62
N ARG A 157 -16.56 10.98 -1.44
CA ARG A 157 -16.50 12.10 -0.48
C ARG A 157 -16.44 11.58 0.95
N ASP A 158 -17.26 10.60 1.32
CA ASP A 158 -17.29 10.04 2.67
C ASP A 158 -15.93 9.44 3.07
N LEU A 159 -15.26 8.75 2.14
CA LEU A 159 -13.89 8.24 2.32
C LEU A 159 -12.87 9.37 2.57
N LEU A 160 -12.99 10.50 1.85
CA LEU A 160 -12.13 11.66 2.07
C LEU A 160 -12.43 12.35 3.41
N MET A 161 -13.71 12.45 3.79
CA MET A 161 -14.15 13.09 5.04
C MET A 161 -13.64 12.37 6.30
N ALA A 162 -13.22 11.11 6.16
CA ALA A 162 -12.54 10.36 7.20
C ALA A 162 -11.15 10.90 7.55
N LEU A 163 -10.53 11.62 6.60
CA LEU A 163 -9.18 12.13 6.78
C LEU A 163 -9.15 13.24 7.85
N PRO A 164 -8.14 13.24 8.74
CA PRO A 164 -8.04 14.24 9.79
C PRO A 164 -8.00 15.68 9.24
N GLY A 165 -8.95 16.51 9.67
CA GLY A 165 -9.04 17.91 9.23
C GLY A 165 -9.63 18.12 7.85
N MET A 166 -10.19 17.10 7.21
CA MET A 166 -10.93 17.26 5.97
C MET A 166 -12.21 18.05 6.20
N THR A 167 -12.57 18.87 5.22
CA THR A 167 -13.84 19.61 5.17
C THR A 167 -14.53 19.32 3.85
N GLU A 168 -15.86 19.47 3.81
CA GLU A 168 -16.67 19.15 2.62
C GLU A 168 -16.20 19.93 1.38
N ASP A 169 -15.84 21.21 1.54
CA ASP A 169 -15.32 22.06 0.47
C ASP A 169 -13.98 21.59 -0.08
N VAL A 170 -13.12 21.00 0.77
CA VAL A 170 -11.84 20.45 0.31
C VAL A 170 -12.03 19.08 -0.32
N ALA A 171 -12.90 18.23 0.24
CA ALA A 171 -13.21 16.93 -0.33
C ALA A 171 -13.84 17.05 -1.73
N ASP A 172 -14.84 17.92 -1.90
CA ASP A 172 -15.47 18.18 -3.19
C ASP A 172 -14.46 18.80 -4.17
N ALA A 173 -13.63 19.75 -3.73
CA ALA A 173 -12.59 20.33 -4.58
C ALA A 173 -11.53 19.31 -5.05
N ILE A 174 -11.23 18.27 -4.26
CA ILE A 174 -10.35 17.17 -4.68
C ILE A 174 -11.01 16.33 -5.78
N LEU A 175 -12.33 16.10 -5.68
CA LEU A 175 -13.07 15.29 -6.64
C LEU A 175 -13.25 16.04 -7.97
N ASP A 176 -13.65 17.31 -7.94
CA ASP A 176 -13.73 18.22 -9.11
C ASP A 176 -12.34 18.42 -9.77
N TRP A 177 -11.26 18.36 -8.99
CA TRP A 177 -9.92 18.46 -9.57
C TRP A 177 -9.60 17.31 -10.53
N MET A 178 -10.28 16.17 -10.37
CA MET A 178 -9.96 14.90 -11.00
C MET A 178 -10.99 14.42 -12.01
N ASP A 179 -12.27 14.78 -11.86
CA ASP A 179 -13.30 14.37 -12.80
C ASP A 179 -13.18 15.10 -14.13
N SER A 180 -13.80 14.52 -15.17
CA SER A 180 -13.55 14.95 -16.54
C SER A 180 -14.45 16.09 -17.01
N ASP A 181 -15.50 16.37 -16.25
CA ASP A 181 -16.48 17.38 -16.61
C ASP A 181 -16.09 18.75 -16.03
N ASP A 182 -17.01 19.70 -16.10
CA ASP A 182 -16.85 21.06 -15.55
C ASP A 182 -18.04 21.37 -14.60
N GLU A 183 -18.75 20.33 -14.12
CA GLU A 183 -19.94 20.46 -13.26
C GLU A 183 -19.51 20.53 -11.79
N LEU A 184 -19.53 21.74 -11.24
CA LEU A 184 -19.26 21.97 -9.81
C LEU A 184 -20.13 21.09 -8.90
N ARG A 185 -19.47 20.31 -8.04
CA ARG A 185 -20.09 19.70 -6.85
C ARG A 185 -20.56 20.77 -5.87
N ASP A 186 -21.38 20.37 -4.88
CA ASP A 186 -22.05 21.28 -3.93
C ASP A 186 -21.11 22.33 -3.31
N PHE A 187 -19.89 21.90 -2.91
CA PHE A 187 -18.86 22.77 -2.35
C PHE A 187 -17.54 22.73 -3.13
N GLY A 188 -17.59 22.23 -4.37
CA GLY A 188 -16.44 21.98 -5.21
C GLY A 188 -15.79 23.24 -5.81
N ALA A 189 -14.80 23.01 -6.68
CA ALA A 189 -14.03 24.08 -7.29
C ALA A 189 -13.52 23.65 -8.67
N GLU A 190 -13.85 24.46 -9.67
CA GLU A 190 -13.57 24.18 -11.08
C GLU A 190 -12.64 25.23 -11.72
N TYR A 191 -12.41 25.15 -13.03
CA TYR A 191 -11.55 26.10 -13.77
C TYR A 191 -11.76 27.58 -13.39
N GLY A 192 -13.01 28.00 -13.13
CA GLY A 192 -13.34 29.38 -12.74
C GLY A 192 -12.82 29.83 -11.37
N ASP A 193 -12.52 28.88 -10.48
CA ASP A 193 -12.05 29.12 -9.11
C ASP A 193 -10.51 29.18 -9.01
N TYR A 194 -9.79 28.72 -10.05
CA TYR A 194 -8.33 28.72 -10.11
C TYR A 194 -7.81 29.83 -11.04
N MET A 195 -6.84 30.62 -10.56
CA MET A 195 -6.35 31.81 -11.29
C MET A 195 -5.15 31.54 -12.20
N GLU A 196 -4.25 30.63 -11.80
CA GLU A 196 -2.93 30.44 -12.46
C GLU A 196 -2.76 29.07 -13.11
N TYR A 197 -3.66 28.14 -12.80
CA TYR A 197 -3.65 26.77 -13.28
C TYR A 197 -5.08 26.28 -13.45
N ALA A 198 -5.24 25.17 -14.16
CA ALA A 198 -6.52 24.50 -14.34
C ALA A 198 -6.54 23.20 -13.51
N PRO A 199 -7.74 22.74 -13.10
CA PRO A 199 -7.98 21.37 -12.70
C PRO A 199 -7.34 20.36 -13.67
N LYS A 200 -6.93 19.21 -13.13
CA LYS A 200 -6.22 18.21 -13.93
C LYS A 200 -7.17 17.47 -14.88
N ASN A 201 -8.41 17.32 -14.47
CA ASN A 201 -9.48 16.57 -15.15
C ASN A 201 -9.01 15.18 -15.56
N GLY A 202 -8.34 14.51 -14.63
CA GLY A 202 -7.75 13.20 -14.82
C GLY A 202 -6.99 12.71 -13.58
N PRO A 203 -6.44 11.48 -13.66
CA PRO A 203 -5.77 10.87 -12.54
C PRO A 203 -4.51 11.63 -12.11
N LEU A 204 -4.29 11.69 -10.81
CA LEU A 204 -3.06 12.21 -10.21
C LEU A 204 -1.88 11.28 -10.52
N GLU A 205 -0.70 11.88 -10.74
CA GLU A 205 0.57 11.16 -10.93
C GLU A 205 1.40 11.14 -9.65
N THR A 206 1.21 12.13 -8.77
CA THR A 206 1.84 12.22 -7.45
C THR A 206 0.83 12.72 -6.41
N VAL A 207 0.96 12.25 -5.16
CA VAL A 207 0.11 12.70 -4.05
C VAL A 207 0.31 14.20 -3.80
N GLU A 208 1.51 14.72 -4.10
CA GLU A 208 1.87 16.12 -3.95
C GLU A 208 1.10 17.08 -4.89
N GLU A 209 0.49 16.58 -5.96
CA GLU A 209 -0.41 17.38 -6.82
C GLU A 209 -1.63 17.90 -6.06
N LEU A 210 -2.03 17.24 -4.96
CA LEU A 210 -3.10 17.74 -4.09
C LEU A 210 -2.80 19.13 -3.52
N LEU A 211 -1.54 19.57 -3.44
CA LEU A 211 -1.19 20.94 -3.03
C LEU A 211 -1.67 22.04 -4.01
N LEU A 212 -2.08 21.65 -5.22
CA LEU A 212 -2.70 22.55 -6.18
C LEU A 212 -4.20 22.67 -5.96
N VAL A 213 -4.81 21.74 -5.22
CA VAL A 213 -6.24 21.78 -4.93
C VAL A 213 -6.52 22.84 -3.87
N ARG A 214 -7.61 23.58 -4.07
CA ARG A 214 -8.05 24.62 -3.15
C ARG A 214 -8.25 24.07 -1.74
N GLY A 215 -7.68 24.74 -0.75
CA GLY A 215 -7.84 24.41 0.68
C GLY A 215 -6.88 23.32 1.19
N VAL A 216 -6.16 22.62 0.32
CA VAL A 216 -5.11 21.69 0.73
C VAL A 216 -3.86 22.47 1.15
N THR A 217 -3.29 22.11 2.29
CA THR A 217 -2.06 22.73 2.82
C THR A 217 -0.96 21.68 3.04
N PRO A 218 0.33 22.07 3.03
CA PRO A 218 1.42 21.15 3.34
C PRO A 218 1.26 20.46 4.70
N ASP A 219 0.72 21.18 5.69
CA ASP A 219 0.49 20.64 7.04
C ASP A 219 -0.59 19.54 7.04
N LEU A 220 -1.68 19.73 6.27
CA LEU A 220 -2.69 18.69 6.09
C LEU A 220 -2.15 17.48 5.32
N LEU A 221 -1.32 17.70 4.29
CA LEU A 221 -0.86 16.63 3.41
C LEU A 221 0.28 15.79 4.02
N PHE A 222 1.29 16.44 4.61
CA PHE A 222 2.50 15.77 5.11
C PHE A 222 2.55 15.66 6.63
N GLY A 223 1.74 16.42 7.36
CA GLY A 223 1.82 16.48 8.82
C GLY A 223 3.21 16.85 9.32
N PHE A 224 3.56 16.26 10.47
CA PHE A 224 4.77 16.51 11.25
C PHE A 224 5.77 15.36 11.24
N ASP A 225 5.45 14.22 10.61
CA ASP A 225 6.43 13.14 10.33
C ASP A 225 7.35 13.58 9.19
N VAL A 226 8.29 14.47 9.51
CA VAL A 226 9.22 15.07 8.55
C VAL A 226 10.10 14.00 7.93
N ASN A 227 10.51 13.01 8.74
CA ASN A 227 11.42 11.98 8.29
C ASN A 227 10.70 10.79 7.61
N ARG A 228 9.37 10.78 7.61
CA ARG A 228 8.49 9.80 6.94
C ARG A 228 8.74 8.36 7.40
N ASN A 229 9.04 8.11 8.67
CA ASN A 229 9.23 6.74 9.19
C ASN A 229 7.94 6.14 9.78
N GLY A 230 6.81 6.86 9.71
CA GLY A 230 5.52 6.45 10.25
C GLY A 230 5.36 6.71 11.75
N MET A 231 6.39 7.25 12.42
CA MET A 231 6.39 7.61 13.82
C MET A 231 6.60 9.12 13.98
N ILE A 232 6.05 9.68 15.05
CA ILE A 232 6.34 11.07 15.42
C ILE A 232 7.35 11.03 16.56
N ASP A 233 8.58 11.41 16.25
CA ASP A 233 9.64 11.47 17.25
C ASP A 233 9.43 12.66 18.20
N PRO A 234 9.98 12.64 19.44
CA PRO A 234 9.84 13.76 20.38
C PRO A 234 10.25 15.11 19.79
N SER A 235 11.27 15.15 18.94
CA SER A 235 11.71 16.38 18.25
C SER A 235 10.72 16.87 17.19
N GLU A 236 9.95 15.97 16.58
CA GLU A 236 8.90 16.31 15.62
C GLU A 236 7.64 16.77 16.37
N MET A 237 7.32 16.13 17.50
CA MET A 237 6.23 16.51 18.38
C MET A 237 6.40 17.93 18.97
N GLU A 238 7.63 18.34 19.28
CA GLU A 238 7.91 19.72 19.73
C GLU A 238 7.49 20.78 18.69
N ASN A 239 7.50 20.44 17.40
CA ASN A 239 7.05 21.33 16.32
C ASN A 239 5.54 21.21 16.03
N ALA A 240 4.89 20.14 16.50
CA ALA A 240 3.47 19.86 16.25
C ALA A 240 2.50 20.73 17.08
N GLY A 241 2.95 21.32 18.19
CA GLY A 241 2.09 22.17 19.02
C GLY A 241 0.91 21.42 19.67
N ASP A 242 -0.30 22.00 19.63
CA ASP A 242 -1.54 21.43 20.21
C ASP A 242 -2.31 20.54 19.21
N ILE A 243 -1.65 20.14 18.11
CA ILE A 243 -2.27 19.34 17.06
C ILE A 243 -2.38 17.89 17.54
N THR A 244 -3.59 17.36 17.53
CA THR A 244 -3.89 15.99 17.97
C THR A 244 -3.14 14.94 17.13
N GLY A 245 -2.84 13.77 17.72
CA GLY A 245 -2.03 12.71 17.10
C GLY A 245 -2.50 12.23 15.72
N MET A 246 -3.76 12.43 15.36
CA MET A 246 -4.33 12.05 14.05
C MET A 246 -3.87 12.97 12.91
N MET A 247 -3.84 14.29 13.15
CA MET A 247 -3.29 15.27 12.20
C MET A 247 -1.75 15.22 12.13
N ALA A 248 -1.11 14.49 13.06
CA ALA A 248 0.34 14.52 13.20
C ALA A 248 1.09 13.94 11.99
N ARG A 249 0.47 13.10 11.15
CA ARG A 249 1.12 12.45 10.00
C ARG A 249 0.67 12.95 8.63
N GLY A 250 -0.40 13.74 8.59
CA GLY A 250 -1.01 14.23 7.36
C GLY A 250 -1.63 13.13 6.49
N TRP A 251 -2.30 13.54 5.42
CA TRP A 251 -3.07 12.67 4.53
C TRP A 251 -2.21 11.69 3.73
N SER A 252 -0.94 11.98 3.49
CA SER A 252 -0.03 11.09 2.76
C SER A 252 0.23 9.74 3.46
N ALA A 253 -0.11 9.62 4.74
CA ALA A 253 -0.13 8.35 5.47
C ALA A 253 -1.36 7.49 5.14
N TYR A 254 -2.46 8.09 4.72
CA TYR A 254 -3.76 7.44 4.51
C TYR A 254 -4.16 7.34 3.03
N LEU A 255 -3.48 8.10 2.16
CA LEU A 255 -3.75 8.16 0.73
C LEU A 255 -2.72 7.35 -0.07
N THR A 256 -3.18 6.83 -1.20
CA THR A 256 -2.36 6.23 -2.24
C THR A 256 -2.88 6.62 -3.62
N LEU A 257 -2.03 6.45 -4.64
CA LEU A 257 -2.44 6.50 -6.05
C LEU A 257 -2.47 5.12 -6.68
N PHE A 258 -2.03 4.10 -5.95
CA PHE A 258 -1.77 2.77 -6.46
C PHE A 258 -2.41 1.76 -5.51
N SER A 259 -3.55 1.18 -5.87
CA SER A 259 -4.08 0.00 -5.19
C SER A 259 -4.83 -0.85 -6.19
N GLN A 260 -4.60 -2.16 -6.13
CA GLN A 260 -5.14 -3.10 -7.10
C GLN A 260 -5.09 -4.51 -6.52
N GLU A 261 -6.06 -5.34 -6.92
CA GLU A 261 -6.17 -6.75 -6.56
C GLU A 261 -6.10 -7.62 -7.82
N ASN A 262 -5.45 -8.78 -7.70
CA ASN A 262 -5.54 -9.87 -8.66
C ASN A 262 -6.88 -10.59 -8.51
N ASN A 263 -7.57 -10.83 -9.63
CA ASN A 263 -8.81 -11.60 -9.62
C ASN A 263 -8.53 -13.11 -9.74
N VAL A 264 -7.80 -13.64 -8.76
CA VAL A 264 -7.42 -15.05 -8.68
C VAL A 264 -8.00 -15.71 -7.43
N ASN A 265 -8.04 -17.04 -7.42
CA ASN A 265 -8.38 -17.86 -6.26
C ASN A 265 -7.17 -18.06 -5.34
N SER A 266 -7.38 -18.76 -4.22
CA SER A 266 -6.37 -19.16 -3.25
C SER A 266 -5.19 -19.96 -3.83
N LEU A 267 -5.35 -20.56 -5.02
CA LEU A 267 -4.31 -21.29 -5.76
C LEU A 267 -3.58 -20.41 -6.80
N GLY A 268 -3.97 -19.14 -6.96
CA GLY A 268 -3.41 -18.23 -7.95
C GLY A 268 -3.98 -18.41 -9.37
N GLU A 269 -5.08 -19.13 -9.53
CA GLU A 269 -5.77 -19.32 -10.81
C GLU A 269 -6.87 -18.26 -11.02
N PRO A 270 -7.12 -17.79 -12.25
CA PRO A 270 -8.19 -16.82 -12.51
C PRO A 270 -9.57 -17.30 -12.05
N ARG A 271 -10.32 -16.43 -11.38
CA ARG A 271 -11.71 -16.71 -10.97
C ARG A 271 -12.65 -16.79 -12.19
N ILE A 272 -13.70 -17.58 -12.06
CA ILE A 272 -14.69 -17.82 -13.12
C ILE A 272 -15.63 -16.61 -13.20
N ASP A 273 -15.61 -15.91 -14.33
CA ASP A 273 -16.56 -14.83 -14.62
C ASP A 273 -17.97 -15.39 -14.85
N LEU A 274 -18.89 -15.05 -13.95
CA LEU A 274 -20.29 -15.45 -14.03
C LEU A 274 -21.07 -14.75 -15.13
N ASN A 275 -20.57 -13.62 -15.65
CA ASN A 275 -21.24 -12.83 -16.66
C ASN A 275 -20.86 -13.19 -18.11
N THR A 276 -20.05 -14.24 -18.32
CA THR A 276 -19.75 -14.78 -19.64
C THR A 276 -21.01 -15.06 -20.48
N GLU A 277 -20.89 -14.89 -21.80
CA GLU A 277 -22.01 -15.08 -22.75
C GLU A 277 -22.28 -16.56 -23.04
N ASP A 278 -21.24 -17.41 -22.98
CA ASP A 278 -21.31 -18.83 -23.30
C ASP A 278 -21.71 -19.66 -22.09
N MET A 279 -22.98 -20.08 -22.05
CA MET A 279 -23.53 -20.90 -20.96
C MET A 279 -22.96 -22.31 -20.90
N GLN A 280 -22.50 -22.87 -22.02
CA GLN A 280 -21.82 -24.17 -22.02
C GLN A 280 -20.45 -24.03 -21.36
N ALA A 281 -19.68 -23.01 -21.75
CA ALA A 281 -18.37 -22.74 -21.15
C ALA A 281 -18.51 -22.41 -19.65
N LEU A 282 -19.52 -21.63 -19.26
CA LEU A 282 -19.82 -21.35 -17.85
C LEU A 282 -20.13 -22.63 -17.08
N HIS A 283 -21.05 -23.45 -17.58
CA HIS A 283 -21.43 -24.71 -16.96
C HIS A 283 -20.22 -25.63 -16.76
N ASP A 284 -19.40 -25.80 -17.80
CA ASP A 284 -18.23 -26.69 -17.77
C ASP A 284 -17.16 -26.20 -16.78
N SER A 285 -16.93 -24.89 -16.72
CA SER A 285 -15.98 -24.28 -15.78
C SER A 285 -16.44 -24.42 -14.34
N LEU A 286 -17.73 -24.13 -14.07
CA LEU A 286 -18.30 -24.27 -12.73
C LEU A 286 -18.34 -25.73 -12.25
N SER A 287 -18.61 -26.68 -13.15
CA SER A 287 -18.63 -28.12 -12.85
C SER A 287 -17.25 -28.67 -12.47
N LEU A 288 -16.18 -27.99 -12.86
CA LEU A 288 -14.81 -28.38 -12.50
C LEU A 288 -14.49 -28.06 -11.04
N VAL A 289 -15.02 -26.95 -10.54
CA VAL A 289 -14.68 -26.39 -9.21
C VAL A 289 -15.73 -26.71 -8.15
N PHE A 290 -17.00 -26.78 -8.52
CA PHE A 290 -18.09 -27.04 -7.58
C PHE A 290 -18.53 -28.51 -7.60
N PRO A 291 -18.49 -29.21 -6.45
CA PRO A 291 -18.92 -30.60 -6.36
C PRO A 291 -20.45 -30.76 -6.37
N ASP A 292 -21.19 -29.70 -6.06
CA ASP A 292 -22.65 -29.69 -6.02
C ASP A 292 -23.23 -29.16 -7.35
N ASP A 293 -23.79 -30.09 -8.13
CA ASP A 293 -24.46 -29.82 -9.40
C ASP A 293 -25.64 -28.83 -9.27
N SER A 294 -26.24 -28.71 -8.08
CA SER A 294 -27.30 -27.73 -7.84
C SER A 294 -26.80 -26.28 -7.93
N TRP A 295 -25.56 -25.99 -7.53
CA TRP A 295 -24.96 -24.66 -7.61
C TRP A 295 -24.73 -24.26 -9.05
N VAL A 296 -24.10 -25.16 -9.80
CA VAL A 296 -23.80 -24.98 -11.23
C VAL A 296 -25.09 -24.68 -11.99
N LYS A 297 -26.11 -25.54 -11.82
CA LYS A 297 -27.39 -25.38 -12.52
C LYS A 297 -28.15 -24.14 -12.10
N PHE A 298 -28.12 -23.77 -10.82
CA PHE A 298 -28.78 -22.56 -10.37
C PHE A 298 -28.14 -21.30 -10.97
N ILE A 299 -26.80 -21.21 -10.96
CA ILE A 299 -26.07 -20.07 -11.52
C ILE A 299 -26.35 -19.92 -13.02
N VAL A 300 -26.27 -21.02 -13.79
CA VAL A 300 -26.56 -20.99 -15.23
C VAL A 300 -28.02 -20.64 -15.49
N ALA A 301 -28.96 -21.23 -14.74
CA ALA A 301 -30.38 -20.90 -14.87
C ALA A 301 -30.64 -19.41 -14.58
N TYR A 302 -30.00 -18.87 -13.54
CA TYR A 302 -30.06 -17.44 -13.19
C TYR A 302 -29.56 -16.58 -14.35
N ARG A 303 -28.43 -16.94 -14.97
CA ARG A 303 -27.88 -16.19 -16.11
C ARG A 303 -28.74 -16.26 -17.37
N GLN A 304 -29.59 -17.27 -17.54
CA GLN A 304 -30.51 -17.39 -18.68
C GLN A 304 -31.84 -16.64 -18.47
N ASN A 305 -32.33 -16.62 -17.23
CA ASN A 305 -33.71 -16.21 -16.92
C ASN A 305 -33.82 -15.01 -15.96
N GLY A 306 -32.78 -14.70 -15.20
CA GLY A 306 -32.75 -13.65 -14.20
C GLY A 306 -33.47 -14.02 -12.90
N ALA A 307 -33.51 -13.07 -11.97
CA ALA A 307 -34.21 -13.22 -10.70
C ALA A 307 -35.73 -13.27 -10.92
N TYR A 308 -36.38 -14.27 -10.33
CA TYR A 308 -37.83 -14.42 -10.31
C TYR A 308 -38.42 -13.76 -9.06
N THR A 309 -39.32 -12.81 -9.25
CA THR A 309 -39.85 -11.94 -8.19
C THR A 309 -41.32 -12.17 -7.85
N GLU A 310 -42.00 -13.11 -8.52
CA GLU A 310 -43.39 -13.41 -8.21
C GLU A 310 -43.53 -14.26 -6.92
N GLY A 311 -44.76 -14.38 -6.42
CA GLY A 311 -45.06 -14.95 -5.10
C GLY A 311 -44.99 -16.47 -4.97
N ASP A 312 -44.62 -17.20 -6.03
CA ASP A 312 -44.56 -18.65 -5.99
C ASP A 312 -43.44 -19.16 -5.06
N ALA A 313 -43.71 -20.29 -4.40
CA ALA A 313 -42.70 -20.98 -3.60
C ALA A 313 -41.63 -21.54 -4.53
N GLY A 314 -40.36 -21.36 -4.16
CA GLY A 314 -39.26 -22.00 -4.87
C GLY A 314 -39.09 -23.42 -4.34
N GLU A 315 -38.75 -24.35 -5.24
CA GLU A 315 -38.44 -25.73 -4.89
C GLU A 315 -36.91 -25.95 -5.03
N PRO A 316 -36.30 -26.80 -4.19
CA PRO A 316 -34.89 -27.18 -4.35
C PRO A 316 -34.71 -27.98 -5.65
N TYR A 317 -33.51 -27.92 -6.23
CA TYR A 317 -33.21 -28.65 -7.44
C TYR A 317 -33.38 -30.18 -7.25
N SER A 318 -34.17 -30.82 -8.13
CA SER A 318 -34.53 -32.24 -8.00
C SER A 318 -34.28 -33.10 -9.25
N GLY A 319 -33.50 -32.63 -10.23
CA GLY A 319 -32.96 -33.50 -11.31
C GLY A 319 -33.39 -33.26 -12.78
N GLY A 320 -33.52 -32.00 -13.25
CA GLY A 320 -33.75 -31.67 -14.67
C GLY A 320 -32.50 -31.18 -15.44
N GLU A 321 -32.48 -31.30 -16.78
CA GLU A 321 -31.39 -30.79 -17.64
C GLU A 321 -31.72 -29.41 -18.23
N LEU A 322 -30.75 -28.48 -18.16
CA LEU A 322 -30.86 -27.15 -18.75
C LEU A 322 -30.58 -27.18 -20.25
N ASP A 323 -31.23 -26.29 -20.99
CA ASP A 323 -30.87 -26.03 -22.39
C ASP A 323 -29.72 -25.01 -22.44
N LEU A 324 -28.48 -25.53 -22.46
CA LEU A 324 -27.26 -24.72 -22.50
C LEU A 324 -27.06 -23.99 -23.85
N SER A 325 -27.89 -24.27 -24.86
CA SER A 325 -27.88 -23.51 -26.12
C SER A 325 -28.51 -22.13 -26.00
N GLN A 326 -29.29 -21.89 -24.92
CA GLN A 326 -29.83 -20.57 -24.63
C GLN A 326 -28.73 -19.69 -24.02
N PRO A 327 -28.37 -18.57 -24.66
CA PRO A 327 -27.34 -17.68 -24.15
C PRO A 327 -27.83 -16.97 -22.87
N GLY A 328 -26.87 -16.51 -22.07
CA GLY A 328 -27.18 -15.55 -21.01
C GLY A 328 -27.65 -14.22 -21.60
N LYS A 329 -28.53 -13.50 -20.89
CA LYS A 329 -29.03 -12.20 -21.35
C LYS A 329 -28.32 -11.05 -20.64
N GLU A 330 -28.18 -9.91 -21.31
CA GLU A 330 -27.59 -8.69 -20.73
C GLU A 330 -28.41 -8.20 -19.54
N GLU A 331 -29.74 -8.25 -19.62
CA GLU A 331 -30.65 -7.84 -18.53
C GLU A 331 -30.61 -8.77 -17.31
N THR A 332 -29.94 -9.91 -17.43
CA THR A 332 -29.82 -10.95 -16.39
C THR A 332 -28.39 -11.09 -15.89
N GLN A 333 -27.50 -10.17 -16.26
CA GLN A 333 -26.15 -10.14 -15.69
C GLN A 333 -26.21 -9.86 -14.19
N LEU A 334 -25.35 -10.55 -13.47
CA LEU A 334 -25.16 -10.34 -12.04
C LEU A 334 -24.46 -9.00 -11.85
N LYS A 335 -25.00 -8.16 -10.96
CA LYS A 335 -24.34 -6.93 -10.54
C LYS A 335 -23.28 -7.19 -9.48
N GLN A 336 -23.41 -8.31 -8.78
CA GLN A 336 -22.49 -8.83 -7.77
C GLN A 336 -22.77 -10.31 -7.53
N VAL A 337 -21.78 -11.05 -7.02
CA VAL A 337 -21.92 -12.47 -6.67
C VAL A 337 -23.01 -12.69 -5.61
N LEU A 338 -23.16 -11.76 -4.67
CA LEU A 338 -24.14 -11.82 -3.59
C LEU A 338 -25.61 -11.74 -4.07
N ASP A 339 -25.87 -11.42 -5.34
CA ASP A 339 -27.22 -11.45 -5.91
C ASP A 339 -27.79 -12.87 -6.04
N LEU A 340 -26.94 -13.89 -5.93
CA LEU A 340 -27.35 -15.29 -5.91
C LEU A 340 -27.99 -15.71 -4.56
N ILE A 341 -27.71 -14.98 -3.48
CA ILE A 341 -28.13 -15.36 -2.12
C ILE A 341 -29.62 -15.11 -1.96
N GLY A 342 -30.36 -16.14 -1.52
CA GLY A 342 -31.81 -16.07 -1.34
C GLY A 342 -32.62 -15.89 -2.64
N ALA A 343 -31.96 -15.86 -3.80
CA ALA A 343 -32.62 -15.65 -5.09
C ALA A 343 -33.53 -16.81 -5.48
N LYS A 344 -34.42 -16.55 -6.43
CA LYS A 344 -35.22 -17.57 -7.11
C LYS A 344 -35.05 -17.39 -8.61
N VAL A 345 -35.17 -18.48 -9.36
CA VAL A 345 -35.16 -18.44 -10.82
C VAL A 345 -36.26 -19.33 -11.38
N GLN A 346 -36.99 -18.83 -12.37
CA GLN A 346 -37.94 -19.64 -13.12
C GLN A 346 -37.23 -20.25 -14.31
N VAL A 347 -37.28 -21.57 -14.43
CA VAL A 347 -36.61 -22.30 -15.51
C VAL A 347 -37.55 -23.32 -16.14
N GLN A 348 -37.39 -23.53 -17.44
CA GLN A 348 -38.05 -24.61 -18.15
C GLN A 348 -37.00 -25.66 -18.54
N PHE A 349 -37.03 -26.82 -17.87
CA PHE A 349 -36.10 -27.91 -18.15
C PHE A 349 -36.42 -28.60 -19.49
N GLN A 350 -35.40 -29.21 -20.09
CA GLN A 350 -35.57 -29.95 -21.34
C GLN A 350 -36.58 -31.09 -21.17
N GLY A 351 -37.58 -31.11 -22.06
CA GLY A 351 -38.63 -32.13 -22.04
C GLY A 351 -39.77 -31.86 -21.06
N GLU A 352 -39.69 -30.81 -20.24
CA GLU A 352 -40.76 -30.38 -19.35
C GLU A 352 -41.65 -29.30 -19.98
N GLN A 353 -42.97 -29.43 -19.82
CA GLN A 353 -43.93 -28.46 -20.36
C GLN A 353 -44.25 -27.30 -19.42
N GLN A 354 -44.02 -27.47 -18.11
CA GLN A 354 -44.29 -26.43 -17.13
C GLN A 354 -42.97 -25.86 -16.61
N PRO A 355 -42.87 -24.53 -16.46
CA PRO A 355 -41.74 -23.93 -15.81
C PRO A 355 -41.73 -24.27 -14.32
N THR A 356 -40.55 -24.45 -13.77
CA THR A 356 -40.31 -24.71 -12.35
C THR A 356 -39.59 -23.51 -11.75
N VAL A 357 -40.03 -23.07 -10.57
CA VAL A 357 -39.34 -22.02 -9.80
C VAL A 357 -38.32 -22.71 -8.90
N LEU A 358 -37.05 -22.50 -9.18
CA LEU A 358 -35.95 -22.99 -8.35
C LEU A 358 -35.65 -21.99 -7.24
N GLN A 359 -35.45 -22.51 -6.02
CA GLN A 359 -34.85 -21.76 -4.93
C GLN A 359 -33.32 -21.81 -5.01
N SER A 360 -32.66 -20.71 -4.66
CA SER A 360 -31.20 -20.67 -4.56
C SER A 360 -30.67 -21.70 -3.56
N PRO A 361 -29.62 -22.46 -3.93
CA PRO A 361 -28.89 -23.29 -2.98
C PRO A 361 -28.09 -22.45 -1.97
N PHE A 362 -27.92 -21.15 -2.24
CA PHE A 362 -27.27 -20.18 -1.36
C PHE A 362 -28.31 -19.54 -0.44
N ALA A 363 -28.60 -20.21 0.68
CA ALA A 363 -29.59 -19.75 1.65
C ALA A 363 -29.11 -18.51 2.42
N ASP A 364 -30.02 -17.56 2.61
CA ASP A 364 -29.81 -16.32 3.37
C ASP A 364 -29.95 -16.54 4.88
N ASP A 365 -29.08 -17.38 5.44
CA ASP A 365 -28.92 -17.55 6.87
C ASP A 365 -27.44 -17.74 7.23
N LEU A 366 -27.03 -17.24 8.39
CA LEU A 366 -25.61 -17.21 8.81
C LEU A 366 -24.97 -18.60 8.83
N VAL A 367 -25.73 -19.63 9.21
CA VAL A 367 -25.19 -21.00 9.31
C VAL A 367 -24.89 -21.52 7.92
N SER A 368 -25.82 -21.38 6.98
CA SER A 368 -25.62 -21.78 5.59
C SER A 368 -24.50 -20.96 4.93
N MET A 369 -24.51 -19.63 5.09
CA MET A 369 -23.47 -18.75 4.54
C MET A 369 -22.06 -19.15 4.98
N GLY A 370 -21.87 -19.51 6.26
CA GLY A 370 -20.59 -19.99 6.76
C GLY A 370 -20.08 -21.29 6.12
N THR A 371 -20.94 -22.05 5.41
CA THR A 371 -20.55 -23.30 4.73
C THR A 371 -20.20 -23.13 3.26
N TYR A 372 -20.74 -22.11 2.60
CA TYR A 372 -20.56 -21.94 1.15
C TYR A 372 -19.81 -20.66 0.76
N MET A 373 -19.81 -19.61 1.59
CA MET A 373 -19.37 -18.29 1.18
C MET A 373 -17.92 -18.28 0.73
N THR A 374 -17.01 -18.86 1.53
CA THR A 374 -15.59 -18.93 1.19
C THR A 374 -15.39 -19.64 -0.15
N THR A 375 -15.97 -20.82 -0.34
CA THR A 375 -15.84 -21.58 -1.60
C THR A 375 -16.46 -20.84 -2.79
N LEU A 376 -17.58 -20.14 -2.59
CA LEU A 376 -18.20 -19.33 -3.62
C LEU A 376 -17.27 -18.19 -4.03
N MET A 377 -16.83 -17.36 -3.08
CA MET A 377 -16.02 -16.16 -3.32
C MET A 377 -14.60 -16.48 -3.83
N ASP A 378 -14.05 -17.64 -3.46
CA ASP A 378 -12.75 -18.11 -3.93
C ASP A 378 -12.77 -18.47 -5.43
N HIS A 379 -13.90 -18.94 -5.96
CA HIS A 379 -13.94 -19.50 -7.31
C HIS A 379 -14.63 -18.63 -8.35
N VAL A 380 -15.53 -17.73 -7.95
CA VAL A 380 -16.34 -16.95 -8.91
C VAL A 380 -16.16 -15.45 -8.75
N THR A 381 -16.43 -14.73 -9.83
CA THR A 381 -16.30 -13.29 -9.90
C THR A 381 -17.25 -12.73 -10.97
N ILE A 382 -17.40 -11.42 -10.98
CA ILE A 382 -18.03 -10.67 -12.08
C ILE A 382 -17.12 -9.55 -12.60
N ALA A 383 -15.91 -9.45 -12.05
CA ALA A 383 -14.94 -8.42 -12.38
C ALA A 383 -13.94 -8.94 -13.42
N GLY A 384 -13.19 -8.01 -14.03
CA GLY A 384 -12.10 -8.35 -14.95
C GLY A 384 -10.89 -8.96 -14.24
N GLU A 385 -9.78 -9.14 -14.96
CA GLU A 385 -8.56 -9.78 -14.44
C GLU A 385 -7.98 -9.11 -13.18
N THR A 386 -8.23 -7.81 -13.01
CA THR A 386 -7.82 -7.06 -11.82
C THR A 386 -8.93 -6.14 -11.35
N ILE A 387 -8.94 -5.85 -10.04
CA ILE A 387 -9.92 -4.99 -9.39
C ILE A 387 -9.17 -3.79 -8.80
N PRO A 388 -9.34 -2.58 -9.34
CA PRO A 388 -8.60 -1.41 -8.85
C PRO A 388 -9.33 -0.74 -7.68
N GLY A 389 -8.57 -0.26 -6.69
CA GLY A 389 -9.02 0.85 -5.88
C GLY A 389 -9.83 0.57 -4.60
N ARG A 390 -10.13 -0.68 -4.27
CA ARG A 390 -10.90 -1.00 -3.04
C ARG A 390 -10.05 -0.90 -1.78
N VAL A 391 -10.73 -0.75 -0.64
CA VAL A 391 -10.13 -0.61 0.69
C VAL A 391 -10.04 -1.97 1.39
N ASN A 392 -8.82 -2.39 1.73
CA ASN A 392 -8.57 -3.61 2.47
C ASN A 392 -8.90 -3.42 3.96
N ILE A 393 -10.04 -3.96 4.39
CA ILE A 393 -10.53 -3.84 5.77
C ILE A 393 -9.64 -4.54 6.80
N ASN A 394 -8.85 -5.53 6.38
CA ASN A 394 -7.96 -6.26 7.27
C ASN A 394 -6.75 -5.42 7.68
N GLN A 395 -6.28 -4.50 6.82
CA GLN A 395 -5.08 -3.70 7.05
C GLN A 395 -5.31 -2.18 7.08
N ALA A 396 -6.51 -1.70 6.78
CA ALA A 396 -6.81 -0.27 6.82
C ALA A 396 -6.68 0.32 8.25
N PRO A 397 -6.13 1.52 8.43
CA PRO A 397 -6.08 2.17 9.73
C PRO A 397 -7.50 2.60 10.17
N LEU A 398 -7.67 2.86 11.46
CA LEU A 398 -8.95 3.25 12.07
C LEU A 398 -9.63 4.40 11.31
N GLU A 399 -8.88 5.43 10.94
CA GLU A 399 -9.40 6.61 10.26
C GLU A 399 -10.08 6.25 8.94
N ILE A 400 -9.48 5.34 8.17
CA ILE A 400 -10.05 4.90 6.89
C ILE A 400 -11.29 4.02 7.09
N LEU A 401 -11.29 3.16 8.12
CA LEU A 401 -12.46 2.32 8.43
C LEU A 401 -13.67 3.16 8.86
N ILE A 402 -13.47 4.24 9.61
CA ILE A 402 -14.54 5.19 9.99
C ILE A 402 -15.14 5.88 8.76
N GLY A 403 -14.34 6.08 7.72
CA GLY A 403 -14.75 6.69 6.45
C GLY A 403 -15.57 5.79 5.53
N LEU A 404 -15.71 4.50 5.85
CA LEU A 404 -16.42 3.58 4.99
C LEU A 404 -17.92 3.94 4.97
N PRO A 405 -18.51 4.12 3.78
CA PRO A 405 -19.87 4.60 3.66
C PRO A 405 -20.86 3.54 4.18
N GLY A 406 -21.87 3.98 4.93
CA GLY A 406 -22.87 3.08 5.52
C GLY A 406 -22.39 2.25 6.72
N ILE A 407 -21.16 2.46 7.22
CA ILE A 407 -20.62 1.75 8.38
C ILE A 407 -20.77 2.60 9.65
N SER A 408 -21.21 1.97 10.75
CA SER A 408 -21.25 2.60 12.07
C SER A 408 -19.95 2.40 12.86
N GLU A 409 -19.68 3.27 13.83
CA GLU A 409 -18.54 3.10 14.75
C GLU A 409 -18.56 1.72 15.44
N GLU A 410 -19.74 1.16 15.74
CA GLU A 410 -19.87 -0.18 16.32
C GLU A 410 -19.34 -1.26 15.39
N ILE A 411 -19.69 -1.19 14.10
CA ILE A 411 -19.17 -2.12 13.08
C ILE A 411 -17.65 -1.96 12.96
N VAL A 412 -17.13 -0.73 12.94
CA VAL A 412 -15.67 -0.50 12.90
C VAL A 412 -14.96 -1.16 14.08
N GLN A 413 -15.49 -1.02 15.30
CA GLN A 413 -14.92 -1.69 16.47
C GLN A 413 -14.96 -3.22 16.35
N GLN A 414 -16.02 -3.79 15.79
CA GLN A 414 -16.09 -5.23 15.52
C GLN A 414 -15.06 -5.67 14.47
N ILE A 415 -14.87 -4.87 13.41
CA ILE A 415 -13.84 -5.12 12.38
C ILE A 415 -12.46 -5.16 13.03
N LEU A 416 -12.11 -4.13 13.81
CA LEU A 416 -10.81 -4.04 14.49
C LEU A 416 -10.57 -5.21 15.44
N ALA A 417 -11.59 -5.61 16.20
CA ALA A 417 -11.49 -6.69 17.16
C ALA A 417 -11.34 -8.09 16.53
N LEU A 418 -11.85 -8.29 15.31
CA LEU A 418 -11.96 -9.62 14.68
C LEU A 418 -11.06 -9.82 13.45
N ARG A 419 -10.52 -8.75 12.86
CA ARG A 419 -9.66 -8.85 11.68
C ARG A 419 -8.32 -9.54 11.98
N SER A 420 -7.74 -10.14 10.94
CA SER A 420 -6.35 -10.60 10.96
C SER A 420 -5.56 -9.73 9.98
N MET A 421 -4.56 -9.00 10.48
CA MET A 421 -3.73 -8.14 9.62
C MET A 421 -2.73 -8.94 8.79
N ASP A 422 -2.24 -10.06 9.32
CA ASP A 422 -1.27 -10.90 8.63
C ASP A 422 -2.01 -11.84 7.66
N PRO A 423 -1.85 -11.67 6.33
CA PRO A 423 -2.51 -12.51 5.33
C PRO A 423 -1.92 -13.92 5.28
N SER A 424 -0.78 -14.19 5.93
CA SER A 424 -0.19 -15.53 6.01
C SER A 424 -0.86 -16.42 7.05
N VAL A 425 -1.76 -15.86 7.88
CA VAL A 425 -2.59 -16.65 8.79
C VAL A 425 -3.57 -17.48 7.96
N ASP A 426 -3.54 -18.79 8.18
CA ASP A 426 -4.38 -19.78 7.48
C ASP A 426 -5.86 -19.71 7.96
N ASP A 427 -6.53 -18.62 7.59
CA ASP A 427 -7.97 -18.44 7.75
C ASP A 427 -8.60 -18.08 6.39
N PRO A 428 -9.19 -19.08 5.70
CA PRO A 428 -9.83 -18.87 4.41
C PRO A 428 -10.96 -17.83 4.43
N ASN A 429 -11.64 -17.62 5.56
CA ASN A 429 -12.70 -16.61 5.65
C ASN A 429 -12.10 -15.20 5.55
N ARG A 430 -10.91 -14.96 6.12
CA ARG A 430 -10.24 -13.65 6.11
C ARG A 430 -9.67 -13.25 4.74
N GLN A 431 -9.68 -14.14 3.76
CA GLN A 431 -9.26 -13.85 2.38
C GLN A 431 -10.34 -13.15 1.55
N HIS A 432 -11.58 -13.07 2.06
CA HIS A 432 -12.70 -12.46 1.35
C HIS A 432 -13.42 -11.44 2.24
N GLU A 433 -13.76 -10.28 1.68
CA GLU A 433 -14.45 -9.17 2.37
C GLU A 433 -15.80 -9.58 2.98
N THR A 434 -16.38 -10.67 2.48
CA THR A 434 -17.65 -11.25 2.95
C THR A 434 -17.58 -11.84 4.34
N TRP A 435 -16.41 -11.89 4.99
CA TRP A 435 -16.29 -12.30 6.39
C TRP A 435 -17.14 -11.44 7.33
N LEU A 436 -17.38 -10.17 7.00
CA LEU A 436 -18.29 -9.29 7.74
C LEU A 436 -19.73 -9.82 7.74
N LEU A 437 -20.17 -10.36 6.60
CA LEU A 437 -21.50 -10.93 6.44
C LEU A 437 -21.62 -12.30 7.12
N THR A 438 -20.63 -13.17 6.94
CA THR A 438 -20.67 -14.54 7.50
C THR A 438 -20.59 -14.56 9.03
N GLU A 439 -19.97 -13.55 9.63
CA GLU A 439 -19.90 -13.37 11.09
C GLU A 439 -21.06 -12.53 11.66
N GLY A 440 -21.97 -12.06 10.80
CA GLY A 440 -23.16 -11.30 11.21
C GLY A 440 -22.85 -9.88 11.71
N ILE A 441 -21.72 -9.30 11.30
CA ILE A 441 -21.33 -7.92 11.58
C ILE A 441 -22.19 -6.97 10.74
N VAL A 442 -22.46 -7.34 9.50
CA VAL A 442 -23.33 -6.60 8.57
C VAL A 442 -24.42 -7.53 8.02
N THR A 443 -25.54 -6.93 7.63
CA THR A 443 -26.62 -7.61 6.89
C THR A 443 -26.24 -7.86 5.44
N LEU A 444 -26.98 -8.73 4.74
CA LEU A 444 -26.76 -8.97 3.31
C LEU A 444 -26.90 -7.68 2.49
N ASP A 445 -27.90 -6.85 2.79
CA ASP A 445 -28.11 -5.59 2.08
C ASP A 445 -26.97 -4.59 2.33
N GLU A 446 -26.48 -4.47 3.56
CA GLU A 446 -25.30 -3.65 3.88
C GLU A 446 -24.03 -4.20 3.23
N MET A 447 -23.86 -5.52 3.19
CA MET A 447 -22.70 -6.11 2.51
C MET A 447 -22.71 -5.80 1.01
N LYS A 448 -23.87 -5.92 0.37
CA LYS A 448 -24.07 -5.62 -1.06
C LYS A 448 -23.70 -4.19 -1.41
N THR A 449 -23.99 -3.25 -0.53
CA THR A 449 -23.63 -1.85 -0.75
C THR A 449 -22.13 -1.61 -0.53
N LEU A 450 -21.50 -2.35 0.38
CA LEU A 450 -20.05 -2.26 0.64
C LEU A 450 -19.17 -2.94 -0.42
N MET A 451 -19.64 -3.98 -1.11
CA MET A 451 -18.87 -4.77 -2.10
C MET A 451 -18.01 -3.96 -3.09
N PRO A 452 -18.48 -2.82 -3.65
CA PRO A 452 -17.67 -2.02 -4.57
C PRO A 452 -16.53 -1.24 -3.90
N VAL A 453 -16.60 -1.06 -2.57
CA VAL A 453 -15.72 -0.17 -1.81
C VAL A 453 -14.63 -0.96 -1.06
N ILE A 454 -14.97 -2.16 -0.56
CA ILE A 454 -14.09 -2.93 0.34
C ILE A 454 -13.53 -4.20 -0.31
N CYS A 455 -12.35 -4.61 0.15
CA CYS A 455 -11.71 -5.88 -0.14
C CYS A 455 -11.06 -6.46 1.13
N ALA A 456 -10.50 -7.66 1.03
CA ALA A 456 -9.76 -8.32 2.12
C ALA A 456 -8.25 -8.47 1.84
N GLY A 457 -7.77 -7.92 0.73
CA GLY A 457 -6.38 -8.02 0.28
C GLY A 457 -6.06 -7.04 -0.84
N GLY A 458 -4.81 -7.04 -1.27
CA GLY A 458 -4.31 -6.23 -2.36
C GLY A 458 -2.95 -6.74 -2.81
N ASP A 459 -2.63 -6.51 -4.08
CA ASP A 459 -1.43 -7.00 -4.76
C ASP A 459 -0.47 -5.85 -5.11
N VAL A 460 -0.70 -4.67 -4.54
CA VAL A 460 0.20 -3.52 -4.67
C VAL A 460 0.79 -3.22 -3.30
N TYR A 461 2.11 -3.27 -3.21
CA TYR A 461 2.83 -3.27 -1.95
C TYR A 461 3.78 -2.09 -1.83
N ARG A 462 3.76 -1.43 -0.67
CA ARG A 462 4.71 -0.39 -0.27
C ARG A 462 5.72 -0.93 0.71
N THR A 463 6.96 -0.43 0.63
CA THR A 463 7.93 -0.60 1.69
C THR A 463 8.99 0.49 1.68
N GLN A 464 9.63 0.70 2.82
CA GLN A 464 10.92 1.38 2.88
C GLN A 464 12.05 0.36 2.91
N VAL A 465 13.14 0.64 2.21
CA VAL A 465 14.34 -0.19 2.21
C VAL A 465 15.53 0.67 2.62
N VAL A 466 16.20 0.27 3.70
CA VAL A 466 17.37 0.97 4.22
C VAL A 466 18.60 0.12 3.96
N GLY A 467 19.52 0.61 3.12
CA GLY A 467 20.85 0.03 2.93
C GLY A 467 21.85 0.75 3.83
N TYR A 468 22.66 0.01 4.58
CA TYR A 468 23.54 0.59 5.60
C TYR A 468 24.78 -0.25 5.88
N TYR A 469 25.76 0.38 6.53
CA TYR A 469 26.91 -0.29 7.15
C TYR A 469 26.72 -0.44 8.66
N ASP A 470 27.24 -1.52 9.25
CA ASP A 470 27.08 -1.82 10.68
C ASP A 470 27.65 -0.71 11.62
N ASP A 471 28.60 0.10 11.15
CA ASP A 471 29.12 1.27 11.89
C ASP A 471 28.14 2.46 11.95
N GLY A 472 27.07 2.41 11.16
CA GLY A 472 26.02 3.40 11.07
C GLY A 472 26.40 4.78 10.56
N GLN A 473 27.60 4.95 10.01
CA GLN A 473 28.07 6.23 9.46
C GLN A 473 27.39 6.57 8.14
N VAL A 474 27.02 5.56 7.37
CA VAL A 474 26.50 5.71 6.01
C VAL A 474 25.24 4.86 5.84
N SER A 475 24.20 5.47 5.29
CA SER A 475 22.97 4.80 4.92
C SER A 475 22.31 5.44 3.70
N ALA A 476 21.55 4.66 2.97
CA ALA A 476 20.60 5.12 1.96
C ALA A 476 19.22 4.56 2.28
N ARG A 477 18.18 5.31 1.97
CA ARG A 477 16.80 4.92 2.22
C ARG A 477 15.95 5.15 0.97
N LEU A 478 15.27 4.09 0.54
CA LEU A 478 14.37 4.09 -0.59
C LEU A 478 12.94 3.86 -0.09
N GLU A 479 12.00 4.59 -0.69
CA GLU A 479 10.57 4.29 -0.62
C GLU A 479 10.15 3.75 -1.98
N VAL A 480 9.52 2.57 -1.98
CA VAL A 480 9.12 1.88 -3.20
C VAL A 480 7.70 1.38 -3.12
N VAL A 481 7.01 1.41 -4.26
CA VAL A 481 5.70 0.77 -4.46
C VAL A 481 5.84 -0.23 -5.60
N LEU A 482 5.44 -1.47 -5.35
CA LEU A 482 5.56 -2.60 -6.24
C LEU A 482 4.17 -3.14 -6.59
N ASP A 483 3.90 -3.23 -7.87
CA ASP A 483 2.70 -3.85 -8.42
C ASP A 483 2.99 -5.34 -8.70
N ALA A 484 2.45 -6.21 -7.85
CA ALA A 484 2.56 -7.65 -7.94
C ALA A 484 1.36 -8.29 -8.67
N THR A 485 0.52 -7.49 -9.34
CA THR A 485 -0.53 -8.04 -10.22
C THR A 485 0.02 -8.76 -11.45
N GLN A 486 1.30 -8.53 -11.73
CA GLN A 486 2.01 -9.12 -12.86
C GLN A 486 3.33 -9.70 -12.38
N VAL A 487 3.77 -10.76 -13.06
CA VAL A 487 5.05 -11.43 -12.79
C VAL A 487 5.99 -11.19 -13.97
N PRO A 488 7.18 -10.57 -13.79
CA PRO A 488 7.73 -10.08 -12.51
C PRO A 488 7.04 -8.79 -12.01
N PRO A 489 7.00 -8.53 -10.69
CA PRO A 489 6.41 -7.32 -10.14
C PRO A 489 7.03 -6.05 -10.73
N ARG A 490 6.16 -5.08 -11.06
CA ARG A 490 6.54 -3.80 -11.66
C ARG A 490 6.78 -2.77 -10.57
N VAL A 491 7.85 -1.99 -10.70
CA VAL A 491 8.10 -0.84 -9.82
C VAL A 491 7.23 0.33 -10.28
N LEU A 492 6.26 0.74 -9.45
CA LEU A 492 5.40 1.90 -9.71
C LEU A 492 6.02 3.19 -9.19
N LEU A 493 6.61 3.12 -7.99
CA LEU A 493 7.29 4.25 -7.35
C LEU A 493 8.71 3.82 -6.95
N TRP A 494 9.68 4.67 -7.27
CA TRP A 494 11.04 4.57 -6.76
C TRP A 494 11.48 5.96 -6.28
N ARG A 495 11.59 6.15 -4.97
CA ARG A 495 11.91 7.44 -4.38
C ARG A 495 13.09 7.34 -3.42
N ASP A 496 14.17 8.08 -3.72
CA ASP A 496 15.29 8.23 -2.80
C ASP A 496 14.96 9.29 -1.73
N ILE A 497 14.77 8.82 -0.50
CA ILE A 497 14.50 9.65 0.68
C ILE A 497 15.69 9.69 1.64
N SER A 498 16.90 9.40 1.17
CA SER A 498 18.12 9.44 1.99
C SER A 498 18.44 10.84 2.54
N HIS A 499 17.96 11.88 1.86
CA HIS A 499 18.10 13.27 2.32
C HIS A 499 17.31 13.58 3.60
N LEU A 500 16.30 12.76 3.93
CA LEU A 500 15.57 12.81 5.20
C LEU A 500 16.31 12.04 6.32
N GLY A 501 17.54 11.59 6.06
CA GLY A 501 18.33 10.77 6.96
C GLY A 501 17.89 9.31 6.98
N ARG A 502 18.45 8.57 7.94
CA ARG A 502 18.24 7.12 8.07
C ARG A 502 16.82 6.74 8.49
N GLY A 503 16.12 7.62 9.21
CA GLY A 503 14.76 7.41 9.73
C GLY A 503 14.64 6.37 10.86
N TYR A 504 15.56 5.43 10.97
CA TYR A 504 15.47 4.32 11.93
C TYR A 504 16.74 4.19 12.78
N ALA A 505 16.56 3.73 14.02
CA ALA A 505 17.65 3.36 14.92
C ALA A 505 18.41 2.13 14.40
N MET A 506 19.70 2.02 14.72
CA MET A 506 20.53 0.91 14.22
C MET A 506 20.11 -0.44 14.80
N GLU A 507 19.54 -0.42 16.00
CA GLU A 507 18.95 -1.57 16.67
C GLU A 507 17.75 -2.11 15.90
N THR A 508 16.86 -1.22 15.41
CA THR A 508 15.73 -1.57 14.55
C THR A 508 16.22 -2.17 13.23
N LEU A 509 17.29 -1.60 12.66
CA LEU A 509 17.87 -2.15 11.42
C LEU A 509 18.53 -3.51 11.62
N GLY A 510 18.90 -3.86 12.86
CA GLY A 510 19.48 -5.15 13.24
C GLY A 510 21.01 -5.19 13.34
N ALA A 511 21.68 -4.02 13.33
CA ALA A 511 23.14 -3.93 13.44
C ALA A 511 23.69 -4.45 14.79
N ALA A 512 22.86 -4.49 15.84
CA ALA A 512 23.24 -4.96 17.17
C ALA A 512 23.08 -6.48 17.41
N LEU A 513 22.62 -7.25 16.40
CA LEU A 513 22.40 -8.70 16.51
C LEU A 513 23.65 -9.55 16.23
N ALA A 514 24.81 -8.96 15.97
CA ALA A 514 26.08 -9.67 16.01
C ALA A 514 26.49 -9.90 17.48
N PRO A 515 26.86 -11.13 17.89
CA PRO A 515 27.19 -11.40 19.29
C PRO A 515 28.34 -10.48 19.70
N THR A 516 28.11 -9.74 20.78
CA THR A 516 29.15 -9.02 21.49
C THR A 516 30.29 -10.00 21.74
N ALA A 517 31.38 -9.83 20.99
CA ALA A 517 32.61 -10.55 21.27
C ALA A 517 32.99 -10.17 22.71
N VAL A 518 32.93 -11.17 23.58
CA VAL A 518 33.39 -11.08 24.96
C VAL A 518 34.82 -10.52 24.93
N GLN A 519 35.01 -9.48 25.74
CA GLN A 519 36.21 -8.64 25.92
C GLN A 519 37.56 -9.31 25.72
#